data_AF-A0A971CL34-F1
#
_entry.id   AF-A0A971CL34-F1
#
_cell.length_a   1.000
_cell.length_b   1.000
_cell.length_c   1.000
_cell.angle_alpha   90.00
_cell.angle_beta   90.00
_cell.angle_gamma   90.00
#
_symmetry.space_group_name_H-M   'P 1'
#
loop_
_entity.id
_entity.type
_entity.pdbx_description
1 polymer ?
#
loop_
_entity_poly.entity_id
_entity_poly.type
_entity_poly.pdbx_seq_one_letter_code
_entity_poly.pdbx_strand_id
1 'polypeptide(L)' 'ILGARARAALRGSYMVRQEDVIAVAAPVLRHRILKTFTAESEGVTNRSIIARLIEELNNDA' A
#
# COMPACT_ATOMS: atom_id res chain seq x y z
N ILE A 1 4.00 9.46 -1.20
CA ILE A 1 3.25 10.71 -0.91
C ILE A 1 2.62 11.34 -2.16
N LEU A 2 3.35 11.55 -3.27
CA LEU A 2 2.80 12.22 -4.47
C LEU A 2 1.52 11.57 -5.03
N GLY A 3 1.46 10.24 -5.13
CA GLY A 3 0.25 9.54 -5.61
C GLY A 3 -0.98 9.80 -4.73
N ALA A 4 -0.83 9.80 -3.41
CA ALA A 4 -1.92 10.08 -2.48
C ALA A 4 -2.36 11.56 -2.56
N ARG A 5 -1.40 12.50 -2.71
CA ARG A 5 -1.70 13.93 -2.93
C ARG A 5 -2.46 14.15 -4.23
N ALA A 6 -2.04 13.51 -5.32
CA ALA A 6 -2.71 13.60 -6.60
C ALA A 6 -4.14 13.06 -6.50
N ARG A 7 -4.34 11.90 -5.85
CA ARG A 7 -5.67 11.33 -5.62
C ARG A 7 -6.58 12.23 -4.78
N ALA A 8 -6.07 12.78 -3.68
CA ALA A 8 -6.80 13.70 -2.82
C ALA A 8 -7.25 14.95 -3.60
N ALA A 9 -6.32 15.55 -4.36
CA ALA A 9 -6.60 16.71 -5.20
C ALA A 9 -7.66 16.41 -6.28
N LEU A 10 -7.58 15.26 -6.95
CA LEU A 10 -8.57 14.82 -7.93
C LEU A 10 -9.96 14.58 -7.32
N ARG A 11 -10.04 14.34 -6.01
CA ARG A 11 -11.29 14.21 -5.25
C ARG A 11 -11.78 15.51 -4.64
N GLY A 12 -11.12 16.64 -4.92
CA GLY A 12 -11.45 17.95 -4.34
C GLY A 12 -11.05 18.10 -2.87
N SER A 13 -10.22 17.20 -2.33
CA SER A 13 -9.72 17.32 -0.97
C SER A 13 -8.40 18.10 -0.95
N TYR A 14 -8.34 19.10 -0.08
CA TYR A 14 -7.12 19.88 0.19
C TYR A 14 -6.14 19.15 1.11
N MET A 15 -6.58 18.08 1.77
CA MET A 15 -5.80 17.29 2.71
C MET A 15 -5.78 15.83 2.28
N VAL A 16 -4.61 15.20 2.38
CA VAL A 16 -4.46 13.76 2.17
C VAL A 16 -4.96 13.04 3.42
N ARG A 17 -5.81 12.04 3.22
CA ARG A 17 -6.31 11.17 4.29
C ARG A 17 -5.74 9.76 4.17
N GLN A 18 -5.97 8.93 5.19
CA GLN A 18 -5.46 7.55 5.20
C GLN A 18 -5.99 6.73 4.03
N GLU A 19 -7.25 6.90 3.64
CA GLU A 19 -7.85 6.21 2.49
C GLU A 19 -7.18 6.57 1.16
N ASP A 20 -6.56 7.75 1.04
CA ASP A 20 -5.80 8.13 -0.15
C ASP A 20 -4.48 7.38 -0.23
N VAL A 21 -3.83 7.17 0.92
CA VAL A 21 -2.58 6.40 1.02
C VAL A 21 -2.84 4.93 0.73
N ILE A 22 -3.86 4.35 1.37
CA ILE A 22 -4.24 2.94 1.18
C ILE A 22 -4.59 2.67 -0.29
N ALA A 23 -5.34 3.57 -0.93
CA ALA A 23 -5.76 3.38 -2.32
C ALA A 23 -4.61 3.35 -3.33
N VAL A 24 -3.48 4.01 -3.04
CA VAL A 24 -2.30 4.00 -3.93
C VAL A 24 -1.23 3.00 -3.49
N ALA A 25 -1.38 2.34 -2.34
CA ALA A 25 -0.37 1.44 -1.77
C ALA A 25 -0.03 0.29 -2.72
N ALA A 26 -1.05 -0.38 -3.28
CA ALA A 26 -0.85 -1.49 -4.22
C ALA A 26 -0.02 -1.13 -5.47
N PRO A 27 -0.41 -0.14 -6.29
CA PRO A 27 0.38 0.22 -7.48
C PRO A 27 1.75 0.83 -7.14
N VAL A 28 1.91 1.48 -5.98
CA VAL A 28 3.20 2.06 -5.57
C VAL A 28 4.18 0.99 -5.11
N LEU A 29 3.73 0.00 -4.33
CA LEU A 29 4.60 -0.96 -3.66
C LEU A 29 4.83 -2.25 -4.45
N ARG A 30 4.01 -2.57 -5.47
CA ARG A 30 4.03 -3.86 -6.19
C ARG A 30 5.42 -4.32 -6.65
N HIS A 31 6.25 -3.39 -7.10
CA HIS A 31 7.59 -3.64 -7.61
C HIS A 31 8.70 -3.09 -6.69
N ARG A 32 8.34 -2.67 -5.47
CA ARG A 32 9.26 -2.07 -4.49
C ARG A 32 9.52 -2.96 -3.28
N ILE A 33 9.02 -4.18 -3.30
CA ILE A 33 9.19 -5.16 -2.22
C ILE A 33 10.11 -6.26 -2.72
N LEU A 34 11.23 -6.44 -2.02
CA LEU A 34 12.13 -7.57 -2.21
C LEU A 34 11.78 -8.64 -1.18
N LYS A 35 11.59 -9.87 -1.64
CA LYS A 35 11.27 -11.02 -0.79
C LYS A 35 12.56 -11.75 -0.39
N THR A 36 12.52 -12.39 0.76
CA THR A 36 13.57 -13.33 1.16
C THR A 36 13.40 -14.65 0.41
N PHE A 37 14.48 -15.43 0.27
CA PHE A 37 14.43 -16.74 -0.38
C PHE A 37 13.38 -17.67 0.23
N THR A 38 13.26 -17.67 1.57
CA THR A 38 12.24 -18.44 2.29
C THR A 38 10.83 -18.02 1.88
N ALA A 39 10.54 -16.71 1.87
CA ALA A 39 9.24 -16.19 1.48
C ALA A 39 8.90 -16.49 0.00
N GLU A 40 9.90 -16.50 -0.88
CA GLU A 40 9.69 -16.95 -2.26
C GLU A 40 9.39 -18.44 -2.36
N SER A 41 10.09 -19.27 -1.59
CA SER A 41 9.90 -20.72 -1.54
C SER A 41 8.52 -21.10 -0.99
N GLU A 42 7.99 -20.31 -0.05
CA GLU A 42 6.64 -20.46 0.52
C GLU A 42 5.53 -19.89 -0.39
N GLY A 43 5.89 -19.35 -1.56
CA GLY A 43 4.92 -18.80 -2.50
C GLY A 43 4.33 -17.45 -2.08
N VAL A 44 4.98 -16.72 -1.17
CA VAL A 44 4.52 -15.40 -0.73
C VAL A 44 4.59 -14.42 -1.91
N THR A 45 3.49 -13.69 -2.12
CA THR A 45 3.35 -12.73 -3.21
C THR A 45 3.46 -11.30 -2.71
N ASN A 46 3.95 -10.38 -3.54
CA ASN A 46 3.95 -8.96 -3.20
C ASN A 46 2.52 -8.45 -2.92
N ARG A 47 1.51 -9.00 -3.60
CA ARG A 47 0.10 -8.69 -3.36
C ARG A 47 -0.35 -9.08 -1.96
N SER A 48 0.00 -10.28 -1.49
CA SER A 48 -0.37 -10.74 -0.15
C SER A 48 0.35 -9.95 0.94
N ILE A 49 1.62 -9.57 0.72
CA ILE A 49 2.36 -8.70 1.64
C ILE A 49 1.68 -7.33 1.76
N ILE A 50 1.36 -6.70 0.62
CA ILE A 50 0.72 -5.38 0.63
C ILE A 50 -0.66 -5.43 1.31
N ALA A 51 -1.45 -6.46 1.05
CA ALA A 51 -2.76 -6.63 1.68
C ALA A 51 -2.62 -6.75 3.21
N ARG A 52 -1.68 -7.59 3.68
CA ARG A 52 -1.39 -7.75 5.11
C ARG A 52 -0.94 -6.45 5.77
N LEU A 53 -0.07 -5.67 5.12
CA LEU A 53 0.37 -4.37 5.66
C LEU A 53 -0.80 -3.37 5.83
N ILE A 54 -1.77 -3.39 4.90
CA ILE A 54 -2.97 -2.54 4.99
C ILE A 54 -3.88 -3.02 6.13
N GLU A 55 -4.00 -4.33 6.32
CA GLU A 55 -4.78 -4.93 7.40
C GLU A 55 -4.18 -4.60 8.78
N GLU A 56 -2.87 -4.79 8.96
CA GLU A 56 -2.17 -4.42 10.20
C GLU A 56 -2.34 -2.93 10.53
N LEU A 57 -2.21 -2.04 9.54
CA LEU A 57 -2.42 -0.60 9.72
C LEU A 57 -3.82 -0.23 10.24
N ASN A 58 -4.86 -0.98 9.85
CA ASN A 58 -6.23 -0.71 10.29
C ASN A 58 -6.53 -1.29 11.67
N ASN A 59 -5.76 -2.28 12.14
CA ASN A 59 -5.92 -2.87 13.46
C ASN A 59 -5.25 -2.03 14.56
N ASP A 60 -4.24 -1.23 14.19
CA ASP A 60 -3.52 -0.31 15.08
C ASP A 60 -4.22 1.07 15.25
N ALA A 61 -5.33 1.30 14.54
CA ALA A 61 -6.09 2.56 14.51
C ALA A 61 -7.36 2.48 15.37
#